data_AF-A0A9W7M6V5-F1
#
_entry.id   AF-A0A9W7M6V5-F1
#
_cell.length_a   1.000
_cell.length_b   1.000
_cell.length_c   1.000
_cell.angle_alpha   90.00
_cell.angle_beta   90.00
_cell.angle_gamma   90.00
#
_symmetry.space_group_name_H-M   'P 1'
#
loop_
_entity.id
_entity.type
_entity.pdbx_description
1 polymer ?
#
loop_
_entity_poly.entity_id
_entity_poly.type
_entity_poly.pdbx_seq_one_letter_code
_entity_poly.pdbx_strand_id
1 'polypeptide(L)'
;MPVSIQKKISGLISRFLWEGSEDKSKIHWLSWSKVCSAKDNGGLGIINLEEMNRALIGKWIWKFGNDLEGMWRRVIVAKNPRIHKSLLPGTDLVMKGSWMWRDIWKSFTAEDTFGNTLRKNLGIKIGNGKNIKFWSDIWLGDTSLQVRFPRIFALATNKLCYIADVGRRGPSGWSWEIQLRRNVFDWERLQWADLLNCLNSVPIQGLEHDWIQWRGSTDGCFSVKSFRAALGVQNSDRNFWKNNVWLGFAPPKVEAFFWLVMNARAPVRAELRKRGISLIDGDSCPLCQSCPETVKHLFFNCFGVWQIWMSFCKAVGVEMVVHEDPKNFVENWNAMGQVSKKNWIPFIPFSVIWSVWLYRNDVVFKGAKVDWVQLRFMVKFRLATWMKAKFPNNLITLEDLLLDLNLADSIMVSEKDKRSQAHWTPPPKGFLKLNVDGATSVETNRAGIGGLLRNEEGINLWCFSEAVDLGPPSLAELEAVLRGIRFFLASVWCQNLRLIIESDCRKVVDWLNGVVNPPLLLRNGIIATMSTIQNKGWFVRWIPRGCNTAADGLAKKGIG
;
A
#
# COMPACT_ATOMS: atom_id res chain seq x y z
N MET A 1 -14.21 5.30 -18.79
CA MET A 1 -13.93 4.29 -19.83
C MET A 1 -15.21 3.54 -20.17
N PRO A 2 -15.53 3.27 -21.45
CA PRO A 2 -16.70 2.48 -21.82
C PRO A 2 -16.66 1.06 -21.24
N VAL A 3 -17.81 0.57 -20.76
CA VAL A 3 -17.93 -0.74 -20.09
C VAL A 3 -17.52 -1.89 -21.01
N SER A 4 -17.81 -1.80 -22.31
CA SER A 4 -17.43 -2.81 -23.30
C SER A 4 -15.90 -2.97 -23.42
N ILE A 5 -15.17 -1.85 -23.49
CA ILE A 5 -13.70 -1.83 -23.55
C ILE A 5 -13.13 -2.39 -22.25
N GLN A 6 -13.67 -1.97 -21.10
CA GLN A 6 -13.28 -2.47 -19.80
C GLN A 6 -13.40 -4.00 -19.72
N LYS A 7 -14.56 -4.56 -20.11
CA LYS A 7 -14.79 -6.01 -20.13
C LYS A 7 -13.81 -6.73 -21.06
N LYS A 8 -13.54 -6.16 -22.25
CA LYS A 8 -12.57 -6.73 -23.21
C LYS A 8 -11.15 -6.78 -22.62
N ILE A 9 -10.69 -5.71 -22.00
CA ILE A 9 -9.36 -5.65 -21.38
C ILE A 9 -9.30 -6.59 -20.16
N SER A 10 -10.29 -6.57 -19.27
CA SER A 10 -10.33 -7.51 -18.14
C SER A 10 -10.35 -8.96 -18.60
N GLY A 11 -11.05 -9.27 -19.69
CA GLY A 11 -11.03 -10.59 -20.32
C GLY A 11 -9.66 -10.97 -20.88
N LEU A 12 -8.93 -10.03 -21.50
CA LEU A 12 -7.56 -10.26 -21.97
C LEU A 12 -6.59 -10.53 -20.81
N ILE A 13 -6.64 -9.72 -19.74
CA ILE A 13 -5.79 -9.90 -18.55
C ILE A 13 -6.11 -11.25 -17.88
N SER A 14 -7.39 -11.58 -17.74
CA SER A 14 -7.81 -12.85 -17.14
C SER A 14 -7.37 -14.05 -17.97
N ARG A 15 -7.51 -13.99 -19.30
CA ARG A 15 -7.03 -15.06 -20.19
C ARG A 15 -5.52 -15.18 -20.12
N PHE A 16 -4.78 -14.08 -20.20
CA PHE A 16 -3.32 -14.12 -20.07
C PHE A 16 -2.86 -14.78 -18.75
N LEU A 17 -3.54 -14.50 -17.63
CA LEU A 17 -3.22 -15.09 -16.34
C LEU A 17 -3.39 -16.61 -16.32
N TRP A 18 -4.50 -17.13 -16.88
CA TRP A 18 -4.83 -18.56 -16.79
C TRP A 18 -4.33 -19.38 -17.98
N GLU A 19 -4.37 -18.81 -19.18
CA GLU A 19 -4.11 -19.45 -20.47
C GLU A 19 -2.65 -19.29 -20.90
N GLY A 20 -2.00 -18.19 -20.52
CA GLY A 20 -0.67 -17.83 -21.00
C GLY A 20 -0.71 -17.22 -22.40
N SER A 21 0.34 -17.41 -23.20
CA SER A 21 0.45 -16.92 -24.58
C SER A 21 -0.03 -17.90 -25.64
N GLU A 22 -0.48 -19.10 -25.24
CA GLU A 22 -0.98 -20.12 -26.15
C GLU A 22 -2.50 -19.95 -26.35
N ASP A 23 -2.98 -20.10 -27.59
CA ASP A 23 -4.41 -20.01 -27.96
C ASP A 23 -5.26 -21.21 -27.51
N LYS A 24 -4.95 -21.78 -26.35
CA LYS A 24 -5.73 -22.87 -25.76
C LYS A 24 -6.52 -22.34 -24.57
N SER A 25 -7.85 -22.48 -24.63
CA SER A 25 -8.72 -22.13 -23.51
C SER A 25 -8.33 -22.95 -22.27
N LYS A 26 -7.98 -22.29 -21.17
CA LYS A 26 -7.69 -22.94 -19.88
C LYS A 26 -8.75 -22.61 -18.85
N ILE A 27 -8.91 -23.49 -17.87
CA ILE A 27 -9.91 -23.34 -16.81
C ILE A 27 -9.53 -22.15 -15.92
N HIS A 28 -10.49 -21.25 -15.71
CA HIS A 28 -10.38 -20.21 -14.69
C HIS A 28 -10.74 -20.81 -13.32
N TRP A 29 -9.73 -21.00 -12.46
CA TRP A 29 -9.90 -21.71 -11.18
C TRP A 29 -10.63 -20.89 -10.11
N LEU A 30 -10.53 -19.56 -10.20
CA LEU A 30 -11.15 -18.61 -9.29
C LEU A 30 -11.85 -17.49 -10.07
N SER A 31 -12.91 -16.94 -9.47
CA SER A 31 -13.62 -15.78 -10.01
C SER A 31 -12.67 -14.58 -10.15
N TRP A 32 -12.84 -13.79 -11.21
CA TRP A 32 -12.01 -12.60 -11.45
C TRP A 32 -12.05 -11.58 -10.29
N SER A 33 -13.21 -11.40 -9.65
CA SER A 33 -13.35 -10.57 -8.45
C SER A 33 -12.43 -11.02 -7.31
N LYS A 34 -12.40 -12.33 -7.02
CA LYS A 34 -11.49 -12.91 -6.01
C LYS A 34 -10.03 -12.73 -6.39
N VAL A 35 -9.66 -12.95 -7.65
CA VAL A 35 -8.29 -12.72 -8.17
C VAL A 35 -7.86 -11.27 -7.97
N CYS A 36 -8.75 -10.30 -8.24
CA CYS A 36 -8.46 -8.88 -8.12
C CYS A 36 -8.44 -8.33 -6.69
N SER A 37 -8.99 -9.09 -5.73
CA SER A 37 -8.96 -8.69 -4.32
C SER A 37 -7.51 -8.53 -3.82
N ALA A 38 -7.31 -7.66 -2.82
CA ALA A 38 -5.99 -7.43 -2.24
C ALA A 38 -5.36 -8.74 -1.74
N LYS A 39 -4.02 -8.82 -1.75
CA LYS A 39 -3.29 -9.98 -1.23
C LYS A 39 -3.69 -10.30 0.21
N ASP A 40 -3.77 -9.28 1.06
CA ASP A 40 -4.24 -9.41 2.45
C ASP A 40 -5.67 -9.96 2.56
N ASN A 41 -6.52 -9.77 1.53
CA ASN A 41 -7.90 -10.29 1.51
C ASN A 41 -8.01 -11.62 0.74
N GLY A 42 -6.87 -12.23 0.40
CA GLY A 42 -6.81 -13.52 -0.26
C GLY A 42 -7.03 -13.49 -1.76
N GLY A 43 -6.67 -12.39 -2.43
CA GLY A 43 -6.53 -12.35 -3.89
C GLY A 43 -5.07 -12.24 -4.33
N LEU A 44 -4.85 -11.97 -5.62
CA LEU A 44 -3.53 -11.72 -6.19
C LEU A 44 -3.15 -10.23 -6.19
N GLY A 45 -4.10 -9.34 -5.86
CA GLY A 45 -3.90 -7.89 -5.91
C GLY A 45 -3.89 -7.32 -7.32
N ILE A 46 -4.35 -8.07 -8.32
CA ILE A 46 -4.49 -7.57 -9.69
C ILE A 46 -5.54 -6.45 -9.71
N ILE A 47 -5.27 -5.36 -10.43
CA ILE A 47 -6.18 -4.22 -10.47
C ILE A 47 -7.49 -4.61 -11.16
N ASN A 48 -8.60 -4.52 -10.44
CA ASN A 48 -9.92 -4.56 -11.06
C ASN A 48 -10.17 -3.24 -11.80
N LEU A 49 -10.27 -3.31 -13.12
CA LEU A 49 -10.47 -2.13 -13.97
C LEU A 49 -11.82 -1.45 -13.72
N GLU A 50 -12.83 -2.19 -13.26
CA GLU A 50 -14.11 -1.62 -12.86
C GLU A 50 -13.95 -0.72 -11.64
N GLU A 51 -13.34 -1.28 -10.59
CA GLU A 51 -13.07 -0.56 -9.35
C GLU A 51 -12.21 0.67 -9.61
N MET A 52 -11.17 0.52 -10.44
CA MET A 52 -10.28 1.60 -10.80
C MET A 52 -11.02 2.71 -11.57
N ASN A 53 -11.83 2.36 -12.58
CA ASN A 53 -12.60 3.32 -13.35
C ASN A 53 -13.59 4.07 -12.44
N ARG A 54 -14.28 3.37 -11.55
CA ARG A 54 -15.23 3.98 -10.60
C ARG A 54 -14.53 4.85 -9.55
N ALA A 55 -13.38 4.44 -9.05
CA ALA A 55 -12.56 5.23 -8.14
C ALA A 55 -12.07 6.54 -8.81
N LEU A 56 -11.65 6.46 -10.07
CA LEU A 56 -11.26 7.64 -10.85
C LEU A 56 -12.44 8.57 -11.09
N ILE A 57 -13.63 8.03 -11.36
CA ILE A 57 -14.86 8.82 -11.45
C ILE A 57 -15.18 9.49 -10.10
N GLY A 58 -15.07 8.75 -8.98
CA GLY A 58 -15.25 9.31 -7.64
C GLY A 58 -14.26 10.43 -7.31
N LYS A 59 -13.02 10.36 -7.81
CA LYS A 59 -12.03 11.44 -7.69
C LYS A 59 -12.52 12.74 -8.30
N TRP A 60 -13.29 12.69 -9.40
CA TRP A 60 -13.85 13.90 -10.02
C TRP A 60 -14.92 14.57 -9.15
N ILE A 61 -15.69 13.83 -8.36
CA ILE A 61 -16.61 14.39 -7.36
C ILE A 61 -15.82 15.16 -6.29
N TRP A 62 -14.78 14.53 -5.75
CA TRP A 62 -13.91 15.17 -4.75
C TRP A 62 -13.22 16.42 -5.34
N LYS A 63 -12.71 16.33 -6.57
CA LYS A 63 -12.14 17.48 -7.28
C LYS A 63 -13.18 18.58 -7.54
N PHE A 64 -14.44 18.25 -7.77
CA PHE A 64 -15.48 19.26 -8.04
C PHE A 64 -15.68 20.22 -6.87
N GLY A 65 -15.56 19.73 -5.64
CA GLY A 65 -15.64 20.57 -4.44
C GLY A 65 -14.34 21.30 -4.10
N ASN A 66 -13.18 20.83 -4.58
CA ASN A 66 -11.88 21.34 -4.13
C ASN A 66 -11.13 22.16 -5.19
N ASP A 67 -11.34 21.87 -6.47
CA ASP A 67 -10.72 22.58 -7.60
C ASP A 67 -11.68 23.65 -8.11
N LEU A 68 -11.94 24.66 -7.26
CA LEU A 68 -12.99 25.65 -7.49
C LEU A 68 -12.74 26.51 -8.75
N GLU A 69 -11.47 26.75 -9.07
CA GLU A 69 -11.02 27.60 -10.18
C GLU A 69 -10.72 26.82 -11.47
N GLY A 70 -10.76 25.48 -11.43
CA GLY A 70 -10.49 24.64 -12.57
C GLY A 70 -11.38 24.96 -13.77
N MET A 71 -10.77 25.12 -14.95
CA MET A 71 -11.50 25.41 -16.21
C MET A 71 -12.64 24.43 -16.48
N TRP A 72 -12.41 23.14 -16.22
CA TRP A 72 -13.40 22.09 -16.39
C TRP A 72 -14.63 22.30 -15.49
N ARG A 73 -14.44 22.75 -14.25
CA ARG A 73 -15.52 23.08 -13.31
C ARG A 73 -16.27 24.31 -13.76
N ARG A 74 -15.57 25.37 -14.19
CA ARG A 74 -16.18 26.58 -14.75
C ARG A 74 -17.09 26.27 -15.93
N VAL A 75 -16.69 25.36 -16.83
CA VAL A 75 -17.53 24.92 -17.96
C VAL A 75 -18.79 24.18 -17.48
N ILE A 76 -18.68 23.30 -16.49
CA ILE A 76 -19.82 22.57 -15.93
C ILE A 76 -20.80 23.52 -15.24
N VAL A 77 -20.27 24.47 -14.47
CA VAL A 77 -21.03 25.51 -13.76
C VAL A 77 -21.68 26.49 -14.74
N ALA A 78 -21.00 26.89 -15.81
CA ALA A 78 -21.58 27.77 -16.83
C ALA A 78 -22.80 27.14 -17.52
N LYS A 79 -22.76 25.81 -17.74
CA LYS A 79 -23.91 25.04 -18.23
C LYS A 79 -25.00 24.84 -17.18
N ASN A 80 -24.68 24.98 -15.90
CA ASN A 80 -25.58 24.74 -14.77
C ASN A 80 -25.41 25.83 -13.68
N PRO A 81 -25.88 27.07 -13.91
CA PRO A 81 -25.59 28.19 -13.01
C PRO A 81 -26.05 28.00 -11.55
N ARG A 82 -27.04 27.13 -11.31
CA ARG A 82 -27.61 26.83 -9.98
C ARG A 82 -26.60 26.19 -9.00
N ILE A 83 -25.48 25.65 -9.49
CA ILE A 83 -24.49 24.94 -8.66
C ILE A 83 -23.17 25.69 -8.49
N HIS A 84 -23.07 26.94 -8.95
CA HIS A 84 -21.81 27.70 -8.95
C HIS A 84 -21.13 27.80 -7.57
N LYS A 85 -21.93 27.81 -6.50
CA LYS A 85 -21.46 27.87 -5.12
C LYS A 85 -21.41 26.53 -4.40
N SER A 86 -21.98 25.45 -4.94
CA SER A 86 -22.04 24.18 -4.21
C SER A 86 -20.74 23.39 -4.32
N LEU A 87 -20.33 22.77 -3.20
CA LEU A 87 -19.18 21.88 -3.16
C LEU A 87 -19.51 20.49 -3.69
N LEU A 88 -20.73 20.01 -3.42
CA LEU A 88 -21.22 18.74 -3.94
C LEU A 88 -22.13 18.99 -5.13
N PRO A 89 -22.16 18.09 -6.12
CA PRO A 89 -23.16 18.18 -7.16
C PRO A 89 -24.57 17.91 -6.56
N GLY A 90 -25.58 18.67 -7.01
CA GLY A 90 -26.99 18.46 -6.66
C GLY A 90 -27.74 17.55 -7.64
N THR A 91 -28.90 17.04 -7.25
CA THR A 91 -29.76 16.14 -8.06
C THR A 91 -30.26 16.78 -9.37
N ASP A 92 -30.41 18.11 -9.41
CA ASP A 92 -30.89 18.86 -10.60
C ASP A 92 -29.95 18.77 -11.82
N LEU A 93 -28.71 18.31 -11.62
CA LEU A 93 -27.65 18.28 -12.62
C LEU A 93 -27.77 17.18 -13.68
N VAL A 94 -28.60 16.17 -13.44
CA VAL A 94 -28.63 14.94 -14.27
C VAL A 94 -29.31 15.16 -15.61
N MET A 95 -30.36 15.99 -15.62
CA MET A 95 -31.27 16.11 -16.76
C MET A 95 -30.68 16.95 -17.91
N LYS A 96 -29.74 17.86 -17.61
CA LYS A 96 -29.16 18.81 -18.60
C LYS A 96 -27.62 18.76 -18.71
N GLY A 97 -26.96 17.85 -17.96
CA GLY A 97 -25.50 17.71 -17.95
C GLY A 97 -24.93 17.02 -19.19
N SER A 98 -23.65 17.27 -19.49
CA SER A 98 -22.91 16.51 -20.50
C SER A 98 -22.90 15.01 -20.16
N TRP A 99 -22.70 14.14 -21.15
CA TRP A 99 -22.61 12.69 -20.92
C TRP A 99 -21.56 12.34 -19.84
N MET A 100 -20.42 13.01 -19.85
CA MET A 100 -19.35 12.85 -18.85
C MET A 100 -19.84 13.21 -17.44
N TRP A 101 -20.60 14.30 -17.29
CA TRP A 101 -21.14 14.71 -16.00
C TRP A 101 -22.23 13.75 -15.50
N ARG A 102 -23.09 13.26 -16.41
CA ARG A 102 -24.08 12.24 -16.09
C ARG A 102 -23.43 10.96 -15.59
N ASP A 103 -22.31 10.54 -16.17
CA ASP A 103 -21.58 9.34 -15.72
C ASP A 103 -20.96 9.54 -14.33
N ILE A 104 -20.37 10.71 -14.07
CA ILE A 104 -19.84 11.08 -12.75
C ILE A 104 -20.94 11.02 -11.69
N TRP A 105 -22.09 11.63 -11.99
CA TRP A 105 -23.22 11.66 -11.07
C TRP A 105 -23.84 10.28 -10.85
N LYS A 106 -24.04 9.50 -11.91
CA LYS A 106 -24.56 8.12 -11.81
C LYS A 106 -23.66 7.26 -10.92
N SER A 107 -22.35 7.36 -11.07
CA SER A 107 -21.42 6.61 -10.21
C SER A 107 -21.47 7.08 -8.75
N PHE A 108 -21.71 8.36 -8.50
CA PHE A 108 -21.83 8.92 -7.15
C PHE A 108 -23.16 8.57 -6.47
N THR A 109 -24.26 8.45 -7.22
CA THR A 109 -25.61 8.18 -6.71
C THR A 109 -26.02 6.71 -6.79
N ALA A 110 -25.20 5.85 -7.42
CA ALA A 110 -25.46 4.43 -7.48
C ALA A 110 -25.72 3.83 -6.08
N GLU A 111 -26.78 3.04 -5.97
CA GLU A 111 -27.18 2.30 -4.76
C GLU A 111 -26.43 0.97 -4.66
N ASP A 112 -25.11 1.03 -4.80
CA ASP A 112 -24.22 -0.12 -4.68
C ASP A 112 -23.11 0.15 -3.67
N THR A 113 -22.27 -0.87 -3.43
CA THR A 113 -21.17 -0.81 -2.46
C THR A 113 -20.23 0.36 -2.72
N PHE A 114 -19.98 0.72 -3.98
CA PHE A 114 -19.06 1.79 -4.35
C PHE A 114 -19.66 3.18 -4.13
N GLY A 115 -20.90 3.40 -4.59
CA GLY A 115 -21.59 4.67 -4.41
C GLY A 115 -21.80 4.96 -2.93
N ASN A 116 -22.19 3.94 -2.15
CA ASN A 116 -22.32 4.03 -0.69
C ASN A 116 -20.97 4.36 -0.01
N THR A 117 -19.89 3.66 -0.37
CA THR A 117 -18.55 3.94 0.19
C THR A 117 -18.08 5.35 -0.15
N LEU A 118 -18.33 5.83 -1.37
CA LEU A 118 -17.97 7.19 -1.77
C LEU A 118 -18.74 8.22 -0.95
N ARG A 119 -20.07 8.12 -0.87
CA ARG A 119 -20.92 9.05 -0.12
C ARG A 119 -20.61 9.06 1.38
N LYS A 120 -20.44 7.88 1.99
CA LYS A 120 -20.13 7.74 3.43
C LYS A 120 -18.82 8.39 3.84
N ASN A 121 -17.82 8.35 2.96
CA ASN A 121 -16.46 8.83 3.25
C ASN A 121 -16.18 10.23 2.73
N LEU A 122 -17.12 10.88 2.04
CA LEU A 122 -17.01 12.30 1.69
C LEU A 122 -17.67 13.13 2.79
N GLY A 123 -16.90 14.01 3.40
CA GLY A 123 -17.38 15.00 4.37
C GLY A 123 -17.08 16.41 3.89
N ILE A 124 -17.81 17.38 4.43
CA ILE A 124 -17.53 18.80 4.21
C ILE A 124 -16.71 19.32 5.40
N LYS A 125 -15.61 20.02 5.11
CA LYS A 125 -14.85 20.75 6.12
C LYS A 125 -15.00 22.25 5.85
N ILE A 126 -15.41 22.96 6.90
CA ILE A 126 -15.73 24.38 6.85
C ILE A 126 -14.43 25.18 6.85
N GLY A 127 -14.30 26.12 5.91
CA GLY A 127 -13.30 27.17 5.91
C GLY A 127 -13.98 28.53 6.09
N ASN A 128 -14.28 29.19 4.98
CA ASN A 128 -14.90 30.52 4.93
C ASN A 128 -16.44 30.52 4.88
N GLY A 129 -17.07 29.35 4.72
CA GLY A 129 -18.52 29.18 4.74
C GLY A 129 -19.27 29.70 3.51
N LYS A 130 -18.57 30.13 2.44
CA LYS A 130 -19.19 30.75 1.26
C LYS A 130 -19.81 29.72 0.29
N ASN A 131 -19.46 28.45 0.43
CA ASN A 131 -19.84 27.38 -0.49
C ASN A 131 -20.72 26.29 0.15
N ILE A 132 -21.06 26.44 1.42
CA ILE A 132 -21.83 25.46 2.21
C ILE A 132 -23.17 26.08 2.58
N LYS A 133 -24.27 25.42 2.20
CA LYS A 133 -25.62 25.82 2.61
C LYS A 133 -25.83 25.45 4.07
N PHE A 134 -26.20 26.44 4.89
CA PHE A 134 -26.31 26.27 6.33
C PHE A 134 -27.34 25.19 6.71
N TRP A 135 -28.53 25.19 6.10
CA TRP A 135 -29.62 24.30 6.49
C TRP A 135 -29.62 22.93 5.81
N SER A 136 -29.27 22.87 4.52
CA SER A 136 -29.48 21.69 3.68
C SER A 136 -28.27 20.76 3.56
N ASP A 137 -27.06 21.29 3.67
CA ASP A 137 -25.85 20.47 3.50
C ASP A 137 -25.52 19.71 4.80
N ILE A 138 -24.92 18.52 4.67
CA ILE A 138 -24.47 17.71 5.82
C ILE A 138 -23.03 18.12 6.16
N TRP A 139 -22.91 19.24 6.86
CA TRP A 139 -21.62 19.78 7.32
C TRP A 139 -21.40 19.64 8.82
N LEU A 140 -22.44 19.29 9.59
CA LEU A 140 -22.39 19.11 11.04
C LEU A 140 -23.12 17.81 11.44
N GLY A 141 -22.36 16.81 11.90
CA GLY A 141 -22.89 15.47 12.23
C GLY A 141 -23.21 14.64 10.99
N ASP A 142 -24.26 13.81 11.08
CA ASP A 142 -24.63 12.82 10.05
C ASP A 142 -25.89 13.19 9.25
N THR A 143 -26.59 14.27 9.63
CA THR A 143 -27.83 14.73 8.95
C THR A 143 -27.83 16.25 8.79
N SER A 144 -28.59 16.76 7.82
CA SER A 144 -28.73 18.20 7.59
C SER A 144 -29.46 18.89 8.75
N LEU A 145 -29.13 20.15 9.04
CA LEU A 145 -29.75 20.90 10.15
C LEU A 145 -31.26 21.09 9.98
N GLN A 146 -31.78 21.18 8.75
CA GLN A 146 -33.22 21.26 8.51
C GLN A 146 -33.99 19.99 8.95
N VAL A 147 -33.35 18.82 8.90
CA VAL A 147 -33.94 17.54 9.33
C VAL A 147 -33.83 17.40 10.85
N ARG A 148 -32.69 17.80 11.43
CA ARG A 148 -32.44 17.70 12.87
C ARG A 148 -33.21 18.75 13.69
N PHE A 149 -33.38 19.96 13.15
CA PHE A 149 -34.02 21.10 13.83
C PHE A 149 -35.18 21.67 13.00
N PRO A 150 -36.23 20.87 12.72
CA PRO A 150 -37.28 21.24 11.76
C PRO A 150 -38.10 22.46 12.21
N ARG A 151 -38.29 22.66 13.52
CA ARG A 151 -39.05 23.80 14.04
C ARG A 151 -38.29 25.11 13.85
N ILE A 152 -36.99 25.11 14.14
CA ILE A 152 -36.14 26.29 13.94
C ILE A 152 -35.99 26.60 12.45
N PHE A 153 -35.80 25.58 11.61
CA PHE A 153 -35.77 25.76 10.16
C PHE A 153 -37.07 26.37 9.61
N ALA A 154 -38.23 25.99 10.15
CA ALA A 154 -39.52 26.59 9.77
C ALA A 154 -39.61 28.09 10.11
N LEU A 155 -38.86 28.56 11.12
CA LEU A 155 -38.80 29.96 11.54
C LEU A 155 -37.70 30.77 10.86
N ALA A 156 -36.70 30.12 10.27
CA ALA A 156 -35.60 30.77 9.59
C ALA A 156 -36.10 31.67 8.45
N THR A 157 -35.69 32.95 8.47
CA THR A 157 -36.08 33.93 7.46
C THR A 157 -35.50 33.58 6.09
N ASN A 158 -34.24 33.14 6.06
CA ASN A 158 -33.58 32.65 4.85
C ASN A 158 -33.25 31.16 5.00
N LYS A 159 -33.92 30.32 4.23
CA LYS A 159 -33.73 28.85 4.21
C LYS A 159 -32.61 28.40 3.27
N LEU A 160 -32.17 29.27 2.36
CA LEU A 160 -31.16 29.00 1.35
C LEU A 160 -29.84 29.73 1.64
N CYS A 161 -29.65 30.20 2.87
CA CYS A 161 -28.43 30.89 3.30
C CYS A 161 -27.21 29.97 3.32
N TYR A 162 -26.05 30.59 3.10
CA TYR A 162 -24.74 29.95 3.30
C TYR A 162 -24.27 30.18 4.72
N ILE A 163 -23.29 29.39 5.19
CA ILE A 163 -22.67 29.57 6.52
C ILE A 163 -22.15 31.00 6.68
N ALA A 164 -21.52 31.55 5.63
CA ALA A 164 -21.01 32.92 5.63
C ALA A 164 -22.09 34.00 5.82
N ASP A 165 -23.37 33.70 5.55
CA ASP A 165 -24.48 34.65 5.67
C ASP A 165 -25.11 34.67 7.08
N VAL A 166 -24.81 33.66 7.91
CA VAL A 166 -25.44 33.46 9.23
C VAL A 166 -24.46 33.61 10.38
N GLY A 167 -23.38 34.35 10.17
CA GLY A 167 -22.49 34.74 11.24
C GLY A 167 -21.49 35.81 10.80
N ARG A 168 -20.86 36.42 11.81
CA ARG A 168 -19.85 37.45 11.62
C ARG A 168 -18.62 37.11 12.45
N ARG A 169 -17.45 37.46 11.89
CA ARG A 169 -16.19 37.32 12.62
C ARG A 169 -15.96 38.58 13.46
N GLY A 170 -16.00 38.41 14.77
CA GLY A 170 -15.65 39.42 15.75
C GLY A 170 -14.26 39.19 16.36
N PRO A 171 -13.86 40.03 17.33
CA PRO A 171 -12.57 39.92 18.02
C PRO A 171 -12.40 38.59 18.79
N SER A 172 -13.50 38.03 19.29
CA SER A 172 -13.55 36.77 20.06
C SER A 172 -13.76 35.53 19.19
N GLY A 173 -13.77 35.66 17.86
CA GLY A 173 -14.00 34.56 16.93
C GLY A 173 -15.30 34.69 16.14
N TRP A 174 -15.84 33.56 15.71
CA TRP A 174 -17.08 33.50 14.93
C TRP A 174 -18.32 33.62 15.83
N SER A 175 -19.22 34.54 15.51
CA SER A 175 -20.51 34.72 16.18
C SER A 175 -21.64 34.36 15.21
N TRP A 176 -22.54 33.49 15.62
CA TRP A 176 -23.69 33.06 14.83
C TRP A 176 -24.82 34.10 14.91
N GLU A 177 -25.31 34.55 13.74
CA GLU A 177 -26.36 35.56 13.58
C GLU A 177 -27.52 34.99 12.75
N ILE A 178 -28.22 33.99 13.30
CA ILE A 178 -29.33 33.34 12.62
C ILE A 178 -30.60 34.20 12.73
N GLN A 179 -31.11 34.67 11.60
CA GLN A 179 -32.32 35.50 11.54
C GLN A 179 -33.59 34.63 11.52
N LEU A 180 -34.46 34.86 12.50
CA LEU A 180 -35.77 34.22 12.61
C LEU A 180 -36.89 35.23 12.36
N ARG A 181 -38.00 34.79 11.77
CA ARG A 181 -39.17 35.65 11.47
C ARG A 181 -39.93 36.13 12.71
N ARG A 182 -39.70 35.49 13.87
CA ARG A 182 -40.24 35.84 15.19
C ARG A 182 -39.35 35.24 16.28
N ASN A 183 -39.55 35.68 17.52
CA ASN A 183 -38.93 35.07 18.69
C ASN A 183 -39.34 33.59 18.84
N VAL A 184 -38.43 32.78 19.38
CA VAL A 184 -38.67 31.37 19.72
C VAL A 184 -39.63 31.28 20.91
N PHE A 185 -40.63 30.41 20.77
CA PHE A 185 -41.56 30.10 21.87
C PHE A 185 -41.02 28.99 22.77
N ASP A 186 -41.66 28.77 23.92
CA ASP A 186 -41.18 27.85 24.95
C ASP A 186 -40.99 26.41 24.43
N TRP A 187 -41.88 25.94 23.55
CA TRP A 187 -41.77 24.62 22.91
C TRP A 187 -40.69 24.53 21.81
N GLU A 188 -40.05 25.63 21.42
CA GLU A 188 -38.94 25.71 20.46
C GLU A 188 -37.58 25.90 21.16
N ARG A 189 -37.57 26.33 22.44
CA ARG A 189 -36.35 26.66 23.19
C ARG A 189 -35.35 25.52 23.27
N LEU A 190 -35.81 24.27 23.46
CA LEU A 190 -34.92 23.10 23.55
C LEU A 190 -34.16 22.88 22.23
N GLN A 191 -34.88 22.84 21.09
CA GLN A 191 -34.23 22.71 19.78
C GLN A 191 -33.28 23.89 19.47
N TRP A 192 -33.63 25.10 19.91
CA TRP A 192 -32.78 26.27 19.73
C TRP A 192 -31.49 26.18 20.54
N ALA A 193 -31.57 25.81 21.82
CA ALA A 193 -30.43 25.62 22.68
C ALA A 193 -29.50 24.51 22.14
N ASP A 194 -30.07 23.38 21.72
CA ASP A 194 -29.31 22.27 21.13
C ASP A 194 -28.61 22.67 19.83
N LEU A 195 -29.28 23.46 18.98
CA LEU A 195 -28.67 24.01 17.76
C LEU A 195 -27.46 24.89 18.12
N LEU A 196 -27.63 25.87 19.01
CA LEU A 196 -26.54 26.77 19.40
C LEU A 196 -25.38 26.01 20.05
N ASN A 197 -25.66 25.01 20.89
CA ASN A 197 -24.62 24.16 21.48
C ASN A 197 -23.82 23.42 20.41
N CYS A 198 -24.50 22.84 19.41
CA CYS A 198 -23.82 22.19 18.30
C CYS A 198 -22.99 23.20 17.49
N LEU A 199 -23.51 24.39 17.21
CA LEU A 199 -22.84 25.41 16.40
C LEU A 199 -21.63 26.03 17.09
N ASN A 200 -21.73 26.30 18.39
CA ASN A 200 -20.63 26.89 19.17
C ASN A 200 -19.44 25.93 19.34
N SER A 201 -19.65 24.62 19.15
CA SER A 201 -18.57 23.64 19.15
C SER A 201 -17.72 23.64 17.87
N VAL A 202 -18.12 24.40 16.83
CA VAL A 202 -17.48 24.38 15.52
C VAL A 202 -16.49 25.54 15.34
N PRO A 203 -15.19 25.27 15.12
CA PRO A 203 -14.21 26.32 14.83
C PRO A 203 -14.29 26.75 13.36
N ILE A 204 -14.72 27.98 13.08
CA ILE A 204 -14.72 28.55 11.71
C ILE A 204 -13.44 29.36 11.50
N GLN A 205 -12.48 28.76 10.80
CA GLN A 205 -11.20 29.36 10.44
C GLN A 205 -11.34 30.11 9.10
N GLY A 206 -11.96 31.30 9.13
CA GLY A 206 -12.40 32.03 7.93
C GLY A 206 -11.34 32.55 6.95
N LEU A 207 -10.11 32.01 6.95
CA LEU A 207 -9.07 32.31 5.95
C LEU A 207 -8.98 31.24 4.86
N GLU A 208 -9.33 29.99 5.15
CA GLU A 208 -9.27 28.90 4.17
C GLU A 208 -10.57 28.78 3.37
N HIS A 209 -10.48 28.20 2.17
CA HIS A 209 -11.67 27.87 1.39
C HIS A 209 -12.39 26.64 1.97
N ASP A 210 -13.71 26.60 1.82
CA ASP A 210 -14.46 25.38 2.11
C ASP A 210 -14.00 24.26 1.18
N TRP A 211 -13.91 23.04 1.70
CA TRP A 211 -13.45 21.89 0.91
C TRP A 211 -14.12 20.58 1.33
N ILE A 212 -14.11 19.63 0.41
CA ILE A 212 -14.55 18.26 0.61
C ILE A 212 -13.39 17.43 1.13
N GLN A 213 -13.56 16.89 2.32
CA GLN A 213 -12.65 15.96 2.95
C GLN A 213 -13.00 14.51 2.57
N TRP A 214 -11.98 13.73 2.20
CA TRP A 214 -12.07 12.27 2.09
C TRP A 214 -11.67 11.63 3.44
N ARG A 215 -12.65 11.16 4.20
CA ARG A 215 -12.48 10.53 5.53
C ARG A 215 -11.73 9.20 5.50
N GLY A 216 -11.58 8.59 4.32
CA GLY A 216 -10.79 7.37 4.14
C GLY A 216 -9.28 7.60 4.05
N SER A 217 -8.80 8.83 4.28
CA SER A 217 -7.37 9.17 4.36
C SER A 217 -7.11 10.13 5.51
N THR A 218 -5.91 10.08 6.09
CA THR A 218 -5.52 10.90 7.26
C THR A 218 -5.32 12.37 6.91
N ASP A 219 -4.85 12.64 5.69
CA ASP A 219 -4.70 13.98 5.12
C ASP A 219 -6.02 14.57 4.59
N GLY A 220 -7.10 13.77 4.54
CA GLY A 220 -8.37 14.16 3.94
C GLY A 220 -8.36 14.20 2.41
N CYS A 221 -7.28 13.79 1.75
CA CYS A 221 -7.16 13.78 0.30
C CYS A 221 -7.72 12.51 -0.33
N PHE A 222 -8.42 12.66 -1.46
CA PHE A 222 -8.90 11.52 -2.22
C PHE A 222 -7.79 10.94 -3.10
N SER A 223 -7.50 9.66 -2.91
CA SER A 223 -6.68 8.88 -3.84
C SER A 223 -7.41 7.60 -4.23
N VAL A 224 -7.11 7.09 -5.42
CA VAL A 224 -7.64 5.77 -5.85
C VAL A 224 -7.22 4.67 -4.87
N LYS A 225 -6.03 4.79 -4.28
CA LYS A 225 -5.50 3.86 -3.28
C LYS A 225 -6.34 3.90 -1.99
N SER A 226 -6.60 5.07 -1.43
CA SER A 226 -7.39 5.21 -0.20
C SER A 226 -8.86 4.83 -0.40
N PHE A 227 -9.43 5.12 -1.57
CA PHE A 227 -10.77 4.64 -1.95
C PHE A 227 -10.86 3.11 -2.00
N ARG A 228 -9.89 2.45 -2.65
CA ARG A 228 -9.86 0.98 -2.71
C ARG A 228 -9.65 0.33 -1.36
N ALA A 229 -8.86 0.95 -0.48
CA ALA A 229 -8.73 0.50 0.90
C ALA A 229 -10.06 0.58 1.66
N ALA A 230 -10.84 1.66 1.45
CA ALA A 230 -12.17 1.84 2.06
C ALA A 230 -13.25 0.91 1.48
N LEU A 231 -13.12 0.49 0.21
CA LEU A 231 -13.98 -0.53 -0.40
C LEU A 231 -13.73 -1.93 0.17
N GLY A 232 -12.52 -2.19 0.64
CA GLY A 232 -12.13 -3.50 1.14
C GLY A 232 -13.01 -3.89 2.33
N VAL A 233 -13.81 -4.95 2.17
CA VAL A 233 -14.49 -5.60 3.29
C VAL A 233 -13.42 -6.02 4.30
N GLN A 234 -13.61 -5.66 5.57
CA GLN A 234 -12.82 -6.21 6.68
C GLN A 234 -13.09 -7.71 6.68
N ASN A 235 -12.18 -8.46 6.08
CA ASN A 235 -12.27 -9.91 6.04
C ASN A 235 -11.69 -10.45 7.34
N SER A 236 -12.41 -11.34 8.04
CA SER A 236 -11.89 -12.03 9.23
C SER A 236 -10.54 -12.68 8.95
N ASP A 237 -10.37 -13.17 7.72
CA ASP A 237 -9.18 -13.89 7.25
C ASP A 237 -8.04 -12.95 6.83
N ARG A 238 -8.12 -11.63 7.07
CA ARG A 238 -7.08 -10.70 6.58
C ARG A 238 -5.69 -11.06 7.11
N ASN A 239 -5.64 -11.44 8.39
CA ASN A 239 -4.41 -11.85 9.04
C ASN A 239 -3.91 -13.20 8.49
N PHE A 240 -4.81 -14.11 8.10
CA PHE A 240 -4.43 -15.40 7.53
C PHE A 240 -3.57 -15.22 6.27
N TRP A 241 -4.07 -14.49 5.26
CA TRP A 241 -3.37 -14.39 3.97
C TRP A 241 -2.02 -13.69 4.09
N LYS A 242 -1.97 -12.61 4.86
CA LYS A 242 -0.77 -11.83 5.09
C LYS A 242 0.30 -12.63 5.85
N ASN A 243 -0.12 -13.38 6.87
CA ASN A 243 0.81 -14.05 7.79
C ASN A 243 1.12 -15.50 7.39
N ASN A 244 0.42 -16.08 6.42
CA ASN A 244 0.59 -17.50 6.08
C ASN A 244 0.81 -17.81 4.60
N VAL A 245 0.42 -16.91 3.68
CA VAL A 245 0.49 -17.18 2.23
C VAL A 245 1.51 -16.27 1.55
N TRP A 246 1.41 -14.96 1.76
CA TRP A 246 2.24 -13.96 1.06
C TRP A 246 3.48 -13.56 1.87
N LEU A 247 4.34 -14.54 2.16
CA LEU A 247 5.47 -14.37 3.08
C LEU A 247 6.81 -14.08 2.40
N GLY A 248 6.88 -14.21 1.07
CA GLY A 248 8.09 -14.14 0.27
C GLY A 248 9.08 -15.27 0.60
N PHE A 249 8.63 -16.41 1.13
CA PHE A 249 9.50 -17.55 1.48
C PHE A 249 9.74 -18.51 0.31
N ALA A 250 8.92 -18.43 -0.73
CA ALA A 250 9.06 -19.22 -1.93
C ALA A 250 9.03 -18.33 -3.17
N PRO A 251 9.47 -18.83 -4.34
CA PRO A 251 9.32 -18.08 -5.59
C PRO A 251 7.86 -17.65 -5.83
N PRO A 252 7.60 -16.49 -6.45
CA PRO A 252 6.23 -15.97 -6.62
C PRO A 252 5.24 -16.96 -7.26
N LYS A 253 5.70 -17.80 -8.19
CA LYS A 253 4.87 -18.85 -8.81
C LYS A 253 4.39 -19.90 -7.80
N VAL A 254 5.22 -20.21 -6.80
CA VAL A 254 4.92 -21.19 -5.76
C VAL A 254 3.92 -20.61 -4.77
N GLU A 255 4.09 -19.35 -4.36
CA GLU A 255 3.11 -18.68 -3.49
C GLU A 255 1.75 -18.53 -4.18
N ALA A 256 1.73 -18.22 -5.48
CA ALA A 256 0.50 -18.18 -6.26
C ALA A 256 -0.17 -19.57 -6.33
N PHE A 257 0.60 -20.66 -6.46
CA PHE A 257 0.05 -22.01 -6.39
C PHE A 257 -0.42 -22.38 -4.98
N PHE A 258 0.34 -22.02 -3.95
CA PHE A 258 -0.04 -22.22 -2.56
C PHE A 258 -1.36 -21.49 -2.24
N TRP A 259 -1.52 -20.27 -2.74
CA TRP A 259 -2.78 -19.52 -2.69
C TRP A 259 -3.96 -20.27 -3.34
N LEU A 260 -3.74 -20.93 -4.49
CA LEU A 260 -4.77 -21.78 -5.11
C LEU A 260 -5.17 -22.96 -4.22
N VAL A 261 -4.19 -23.60 -3.58
CA VAL A 261 -4.41 -24.70 -2.63
C VAL A 261 -5.20 -24.23 -1.41
N MET A 262 -4.87 -23.08 -0.84
CA MET A 262 -5.59 -22.48 0.31
C MET A 262 -7.01 -22.03 -0.03
N ASN A 263 -7.32 -21.79 -1.30
CA ASN A 263 -8.70 -21.57 -1.77
C ASN A 263 -9.42 -22.87 -2.17
N ALA A 264 -8.78 -24.04 -2.00
CA ALA A 264 -9.25 -25.35 -2.45
C ALA A 264 -9.57 -25.41 -3.96
N ARG A 265 -8.80 -24.68 -4.79
CA ARG A 265 -8.98 -24.58 -6.25
C ARG A 265 -7.80 -25.10 -7.07
N ALA A 266 -7.00 -26.00 -6.50
CA ALA A 266 -5.94 -26.66 -7.26
C ALA A 266 -6.51 -27.69 -8.27
N PRO A 267 -5.82 -28.00 -9.39
CA PRO A 267 -6.30 -28.91 -10.45
C PRO A 267 -6.25 -30.40 -10.09
N VAL A 268 -6.81 -30.80 -8.96
CA VAL A 268 -6.93 -32.20 -8.54
C VAL A 268 -8.15 -32.86 -9.19
N ARG A 269 -8.17 -34.20 -9.28
CA ARG A 269 -9.26 -34.96 -9.92
C ARG A 269 -10.65 -34.57 -9.40
N ALA A 270 -10.83 -34.41 -8.08
CA ALA A 270 -12.11 -34.00 -7.53
C ALA A 270 -12.58 -32.61 -8.04
N GLU A 271 -11.67 -31.65 -8.20
CA GLU A 271 -12.01 -30.30 -8.69
C GLU A 271 -12.20 -30.27 -10.21
N LEU A 272 -11.53 -31.15 -10.95
CA LEU A 272 -11.74 -31.36 -12.40
C LEU A 272 -13.12 -31.98 -12.66
N ARG A 273 -13.50 -33.00 -11.89
CA ARG A 273 -14.82 -33.66 -11.99
C ARG A 273 -15.96 -32.68 -11.70
N LYS A 274 -15.83 -31.84 -10.66
CA LYS A 274 -16.80 -30.77 -10.35
C LYS A 274 -17.02 -29.79 -11.51
N ARG A 275 -16.09 -29.73 -12.46
CA ARG A 275 -16.14 -28.87 -13.66
C ARG A 275 -16.47 -29.65 -14.93
N GLY A 276 -16.97 -30.88 -14.80
CA GLY A 276 -17.44 -31.69 -15.93
C GLY A 276 -16.35 -32.39 -16.74
N ILE A 277 -15.11 -32.43 -16.24
CA ILE A 277 -14.03 -33.15 -16.94
C ILE A 277 -14.09 -34.63 -16.60
N SER A 278 -14.26 -35.46 -17.64
CA SER A 278 -14.24 -36.92 -17.52
C SER A 278 -12.82 -37.41 -17.27
N LEU A 279 -12.66 -38.22 -16.22
CA LEU A 279 -11.37 -38.77 -15.81
C LEU A 279 -11.34 -40.25 -16.17
N ILE A 280 -10.41 -40.63 -17.06
CA ILE A 280 -10.27 -42.00 -17.56
C ILE A 280 -9.85 -42.96 -16.42
N ASP A 281 -9.01 -42.49 -15.50
CA ASP A 281 -8.41 -43.28 -14.43
C ASP A 281 -9.13 -43.17 -13.07
N GLY A 282 -10.42 -42.78 -13.06
CA GLY A 282 -11.19 -42.54 -11.84
C GLY A 282 -10.75 -41.31 -11.03
N ASP A 283 -11.22 -41.19 -9.79
CA ASP A 283 -10.88 -40.10 -8.85
C ASP A 283 -9.84 -40.47 -7.80
N SER A 284 -9.35 -41.71 -7.76
CA SER A 284 -8.36 -42.12 -6.77
C SER A 284 -7.10 -41.24 -6.83
N CYS A 285 -6.50 -41.00 -5.67
CA CYS A 285 -5.27 -40.26 -5.51
C CYS A 285 -4.13 -40.94 -6.28
N PRO A 286 -3.43 -40.24 -7.19
CA PRO A 286 -2.33 -40.83 -7.95
C PRO A 286 -1.18 -41.36 -7.07
N LEU A 287 -1.04 -40.85 -5.85
CA LEU A 287 0.07 -41.18 -4.96
C LEU A 287 -0.21 -42.41 -4.06
N CYS A 288 -1.39 -42.49 -3.42
CA CYS A 288 -1.72 -43.63 -2.56
C CYS A 288 -2.72 -44.62 -3.16
N GLN A 289 -3.47 -44.22 -4.20
CA GLN A 289 -4.50 -44.99 -4.87
C GLN A 289 -5.69 -45.45 -3.99
N SER A 290 -5.68 -45.17 -2.68
CA SER A 290 -6.71 -45.65 -1.74
C SER A 290 -7.87 -44.69 -1.47
N CYS A 291 -7.68 -43.39 -1.69
CA CYS A 291 -8.72 -42.37 -1.40
C CYS A 291 -8.92 -41.44 -2.61
N PRO A 292 -10.08 -40.77 -2.74
CA PRO A 292 -10.29 -39.75 -3.76
C PRO A 292 -9.29 -38.58 -3.67
N GLU A 293 -8.80 -38.11 -4.81
CA GLU A 293 -7.87 -36.99 -4.92
C GLU A 293 -8.58 -35.66 -4.73
N THR A 294 -8.68 -35.25 -3.46
CA THR A 294 -9.07 -33.90 -3.06
C THR A 294 -7.85 -33.06 -2.71
N VAL A 295 -7.98 -31.73 -2.67
CA VAL A 295 -6.89 -30.83 -2.23
C VAL A 295 -6.43 -31.19 -0.82
N LYS A 296 -7.39 -31.40 0.09
CA LYS A 296 -7.14 -31.84 1.47
C LYS A 296 -6.38 -33.18 1.50
N HIS A 297 -6.87 -34.17 0.76
CA HIS A 297 -6.23 -35.47 0.75
C HIS A 297 -4.81 -35.42 0.16
N LEU A 298 -4.66 -34.87 -1.05
CA LEU A 298 -3.38 -34.88 -1.76
C LEU A 298 -2.26 -34.20 -0.96
N PHE A 299 -2.52 -33.03 -0.37
CA PHE A 299 -1.47 -32.22 0.25
C PHE A 299 -1.30 -32.44 1.76
N PHE A 300 -2.32 -32.97 2.45
CA PHE A 300 -2.30 -33.07 3.92
C PHE A 300 -2.56 -34.49 4.42
N ASN A 301 -3.60 -35.17 3.93
CA ASN A 301 -4.05 -36.44 4.55
C ASN A 301 -3.53 -37.71 3.86
N CYS A 302 -2.94 -37.62 2.66
CA CYS A 302 -2.37 -38.77 1.97
C CYS A 302 -1.28 -39.37 2.84
N PHE A 303 -1.36 -40.66 3.16
CA PHE A 303 -0.48 -41.29 4.15
C PHE A 303 1.01 -41.01 3.90
N GLY A 304 1.49 -41.18 2.66
CA GLY A 304 2.89 -40.92 2.35
C GLY A 304 3.26 -39.42 2.46
N VAL A 305 2.34 -38.50 2.18
CA VAL A 305 2.55 -37.05 2.37
C VAL A 305 2.50 -36.68 3.86
N TRP A 306 1.59 -37.29 4.63
CA TRP A 306 1.51 -37.13 6.08
C TRP A 306 2.82 -37.53 6.76
N GLN A 307 3.43 -38.64 6.34
CA GLN A 307 4.76 -39.05 6.82
C GLN A 307 5.85 -38.00 6.57
N ILE A 308 5.77 -37.24 5.47
CA ILE A 308 6.69 -36.12 5.20
C ILE A 308 6.48 -35.00 6.22
N TRP A 309 5.24 -34.58 6.45
CA TRP A 309 4.93 -33.57 7.47
C TRP A 309 5.42 -33.99 8.86
N MET A 310 5.11 -35.24 9.27
CA MET A 310 5.54 -35.78 10.56
C MET A 310 7.06 -35.86 10.70
N SER A 311 7.79 -36.10 9.61
CA SER A 311 9.27 -36.09 9.66
C SER A 311 9.83 -34.73 10.08
N PHE A 312 9.18 -33.63 9.68
CA PHE A 312 9.56 -32.28 10.11
C PHE A 312 9.08 -31.97 11.53
N CYS A 313 7.87 -32.39 11.90
CA CYS A 313 7.37 -32.26 13.28
C CYS A 313 8.33 -32.95 14.28
N LYS A 314 8.77 -34.18 13.97
CA LYS A 314 9.76 -34.92 14.75
C LYS A 314 11.10 -34.20 14.84
N ALA A 315 11.57 -33.56 13.77
CA ALA A 315 12.81 -32.78 13.77
C ALA A 315 12.73 -31.50 14.64
N VAL A 316 11.52 -31.02 14.94
CA VAL A 316 11.27 -29.87 15.83
C VAL A 316 10.93 -30.34 17.26
N GLY A 317 10.63 -31.62 17.46
CA GLY A 317 10.20 -32.16 18.75
C GLY A 317 8.74 -31.85 19.09
N VAL A 318 7.89 -31.70 18.07
CA VAL A 318 6.47 -31.37 18.22
C VAL A 318 5.62 -32.49 17.60
N GLU A 319 4.46 -32.75 18.19
CA GLU A 319 3.42 -33.59 17.60
C GLU A 319 2.27 -32.72 17.09
N MET A 320 1.72 -33.07 15.93
CA MET A 320 0.64 -32.30 15.31
C MET A 320 -0.47 -33.22 14.85
N VAL A 321 -1.70 -32.81 15.10
CA VAL A 321 -2.90 -33.54 14.71
C VAL A 321 -3.29 -33.16 13.27
N VAL A 322 -3.86 -34.11 12.53
CA VAL A 322 -4.43 -33.83 11.21
C VAL A 322 -5.60 -32.86 11.39
N HIS A 323 -5.53 -31.68 10.77
CA HIS A 323 -6.64 -30.72 10.79
C HIS A 323 -7.64 -31.00 9.68
N GLU A 324 -8.92 -30.70 9.94
CA GLU A 324 -9.95 -30.84 8.90
C GLU A 324 -9.85 -29.77 7.80
N ASP A 325 -9.39 -28.57 8.16
CA ASP A 325 -9.23 -27.43 7.26
C ASP A 325 -7.75 -27.17 6.94
N PRO A 326 -7.35 -27.19 5.65
CA PRO A 326 -6.02 -26.80 5.21
C PRO A 326 -5.54 -25.43 5.71
N LYS A 327 -6.43 -24.44 5.89
CA LYS A 327 -6.02 -23.13 6.42
C LYS A 327 -5.56 -23.23 7.86
N ASN A 328 -6.38 -23.85 8.73
CA ASN A 328 -6.03 -24.07 10.13
C ASN A 328 -4.74 -24.85 10.29
N PHE A 329 -4.50 -25.85 9.42
CA PHE A 329 -3.23 -26.57 9.39
C PHE A 329 -2.03 -25.64 9.19
N VAL A 330 -2.09 -24.76 8.19
CA VAL A 330 -0.99 -23.84 7.86
C VAL A 330 -0.83 -22.76 8.93
N GLU A 331 -1.92 -22.26 9.51
CA GLU A 331 -1.86 -21.32 10.64
C GLU A 331 -1.11 -21.94 11.82
N ASN A 332 -1.49 -23.15 12.23
CA ASN A 332 -0.84 -23.86 13.32
C ASN A 332 0.62 -24.19 13.01
N TRP A 333 0.92 -24.55 11.75
CA TRP A 333 2.29 -24.78 11.30
C TRP A 333 3.17 -23.53 11.42
N ASN A 334 2.68 -22.38 10.98
CA ASN A 334 3.44 -21.14 11.06
C ASN A 334 3.52 -20.62 12.50
N ALA A 335 2.48 -20.81 13.31
CA ALA A 335 2.51 -20.53 14.74
C ALA A 335 3.58 -21.37 15.47
N MET A 336 3.71 -22.66 15.12
CA MET A 336 4.79 -23.52 15.61
C MET A 336 6.17 -22.91 15.33
N GLY A 337 6.38 -22.37 14.13
CA GLY A 337 7.63 -21.70 13.76
C GLY A 337 7.95 -20.48 14.62
N GLN A 338 6.93 -19.72 15.01
CA GLN A 338 7.08 -18.56 15.91
C GLN A 338 7.43 -19.00 17.33
N VAL A 339 6.75 -20.02 17.86
CA VAL A 339 6.97 -20.54 19.22
C VAL A 339 8.34 -21.19 19.34
N SER A 340 8.73 -22.02 18.37
CA SER A 340 10.03 -22.70 18.38
C SER A 340 11.19 -21.79 18.00
N LYS A 341 10.92 -20.55 17.58
CA LYS A 341 11.90 -19.57 17.08
C LYS A 341 12.77 -20.09 15.93
N LYS A 342 12.29 -21.11 15.19
CA LYS A 342 13.02 -21.70 14.07
C LYS A 342 12.55 -21.06 12.77
N ASN A 343 13.45 -20.36 12.10
CA ASN A 343 13.08 -19.50 10.98
C ASN A 343 12.92 -20.25 9.65
N TRP A 344 13.30 -21.53 9.60
CA TRP A 344 13.12 -22.41 8.45
C TRP A 344 11.73 -23.06 8.39
N ILE A 345 10.99 -23.10 9.51
CA ILE A 345 9.67 -23.73 9.59
C ILE A 345 8.65 -23.12 8.60
N PRO A 346 8.56 -21.78 8.43
CA PRO A 346 7.62 -21.16 7.50
C PRO A 346 7.85 -21.51 6.02
N PHE A 347 9.02 -22.03 5.64
CA PHE A 347 9.30 -22.46 4.26
C PHE A 347 8.71 -23.83 3.93
N ILE A 348 8.52 -24.68 4.96
CA ILE A 348 8.16 -26.09 4.77
C ILE A 348 6.83 -26.24 4.04
N PRO A 349 5.75 -25.49 4.37
CA PRO A 349 4.49 -25.68 3.68
C PRO A 349 4.56 -25.43 2.19
N PHE A 350 5.28 -24.39 1.78
CA PHE A 350 5.51 -24.10 0.38
C PHE A 350 6.30 -25.24 -0.30
N SER A 351 7.34 -25.75 0.36
CA SER A 351 8.21 -26.78 -0.22
C SER A 351 7.49 -28.11 -0.38
N VAL A 352 6.77 -28.54 0.66
CA VAL A 352 5.98 -29.79 0.64
C VAL A 352 4.91 -29.72 -0.44
N ILE A 353 4.05 -28.70 -0.40
CA ILE A 353 2.90 -28.60 -1.31
C ILE A 353 3.36 -28.51 -2.77
N TRP A 354 4.39 -27.70 -3.05
CA TRP A 354 4.92 -27.58 -4.41
C TRP A 354 5.59 -28.87 -4.91
N SER A 355 6.35 -29.54 -4.04
CA SER A 355 7.01 -30.80 -4.39
C SER A 355 6.00 -31.91 -4.66
N VAL A 356 4.99 -32.04 -3.79
CA VAL A 356 3.88 -32.99 -3.96
C VAL A 356 3.15 -32.72 -5.27
N TRP A 357 2.87 -31.45 -5.60
CA TRP A 357 2.21 -31.09 -6.85
C TRP A 357 3.00 -31.51 -8.09
N LEU A 358 4.29 -31.18 -8.13
CA LEU A 358 5.15 -31.57 -9.25
C LEU A 358 5.28 -33.09 -9.37
N TYR A 359 5.48 -33.77 -8.24
CA TYR A 359 5.64 -35.21 -8.20
C TYR A 359 4.38 -35.95 -8.65
N ARG A 360 3.21 -35.51 -8.16
CA ARG A 360 1.91 -35.99 -8.63
C ARG A 360 1.77 -35.80 -10.14
N ASN A 361 2.19 -34.67 -10.69
CA ASN A 361 2.10 -34.42 -12.13
C ASN A 361 3.03 -35.32 -12.93
N ASP A 362 4.21 -35.66 -12.42
CA ASP A 362 5.09 -36.63 -13.06
C ASP A 362 4.45 -38.04 -13.08
N VAL A 363 3.78 -38.44 -11.99
CA VAL A 363 3.03 -39.72 -11.94
C VAL A 363 1.88 -39.71 -12.96
N VAL A 364 1.08 -38.65 -12.99
CA VAL A 364 -0.12 -38.57 -13.85
C VAL A 364 0.20 -38.39 -15.33
N PHE A 365 1.17 -37.55 -15.68
CA PHE A 365 1.41 -37.16 -17.07
C PHE A 365 2.63 -37.84 -17.70
N LYS A 366 3.53 -38.41 -16.90
CA LYS A 366 4.74 -39.11 -17.39
C LYS A 366 4.79 -40.58 -16.99
N GLY A 367 3.76 -41.09 -16.30
CA GLY A 367 3.70 -42.49 -15.86
C GLY A 367 4.79 -42.86 -14.84
N ALA A 368 5.32 -41.88 -14.10
CA ALA A 368 6.33 -42.15 -13.08
C ALA A 368 5.75 -43.03 -11.96
N LYS A 369 6.58 -43.94 -11.42
CA LYS A 369 6.22 -44.73 -10.23
C LYS A 369 6.42 -43.91 -8.96
N VAL A 370 5.60 -44.17 -7.94
CA VAL A 370 5.69 -43.47 -6.65
C VAL A 370 6.92 -43.95 -5.88
N ASP A 371 7.86 -43.03 -5.69
CA ASP A 371 9.06 -43.14 -4.87
C ASP A 371 9.04 -42.04 -3.78
N TRP A 372 8.69 -42.47 -2.56
CA TRP A 372 8.62 -41.59 -1.40
C TRP A 372 9.99 -41.10 -0.93
N VAL A 373 11.07 -41.83 -1.22
CA VAL A 373 12.44 -41.41 -0.88
C VAL A 373 12.82 -40.22 -1.75
N GLN A 374 12.59 -40.32 -3.06
CA GLN A 374 12.83 -39.23 -4.00
C GLN A 374 11.98 -37.99 -3.65
N LEU A 375 10.69 -38.16 -3.33
CA LEU A 375 9.84 -37.04 -2.95
C LEU A 375 10.35 -36.34 -1.68
N ARG A 376 10.73 -37.09 -0.64
CA ARG A 376 11.34 -36.54 0.59
C ARG A 376 12.61 -35.75 0.30
N PHE A 377 13.49 -36.29 -0.54
CA PHE A 377 14.70 -35.60 -0.95
C PHE A 377 14.38 -34.29 -1.67
N MET A 378 13.45 -34.30 -2.63
CA MET A 378 13.07 -33.12 -3.40
C MET A 378 12.44 -32.02 -2.53
N VAL A 379 11.69 -32.38 -1.48
CA VAL A 379 11.17 -31.43 -0.48
C VAL A 379 12.31 -30.76 0.28
N LYS A 380 13.27 -31.54 0.80
CA LYS A 380 14.43 -31.00 1.53
C LYS A 380 15.30 -30.13 0.62
N PHE A 381 15.53 -30.58 -0.61
CA PHE A 381 16.32 -29.84 -1.59
C PHE A 381 15.71 -28.47 -1.92
N ARG A 382 14.41 -28.41 -2.18
CA ARG A 382 13.72 -27.13 -2.44
C ARG A 382 13.72 -26.22 -1.23
N LEU A 383 13.50 -26.79 -0.04
CA LEU A 383 13.57 -26.06 1.23
C LEU A 383 14.93 -25.38 1.40
N ALA A 384 16.02 -26.16 1.33
CA ALA A 384 17.38 -25.65 1.44
C ALA A 384 17.73 -24.61 0.36
N THR A 385 17.31 -24.86 -0.89
CA THR A 385 17.55 -23.95 -2.02
C THR A 385 16.84 -22.60 -1.81
N TRP A 386 15.58 -22.61 -1.39
CA TRP A 386 14.83 -21.36 -1.18
C TRP A 386 15.31 -20.59 0.04
N MET A 387 15.74 -21.29 1.09
CA MET A 387 16.36 -20.67 2.26
C MET A 387 17.67 -19.98 1.89
N LYS A 388 18.56 -20.68 1.17
CA LYS A 388 19.82 -20.11 0.67
C LYS A 388 19.59 -18.90 -0.26
N ALA A 389 18.56 -18.95 -1.10
CA ALA A 389 18.21 -17.84 -1.99
C ALA A 389 17.64 -16.63 -1.24
N LYS A 390 16.81 -16.86 -0.22
CA LYS A 390 16.22 -15.77 0.58
C LYS A 390 17.24 -15.15 1.54
N PHE A 391 18.16 -15.96 2.06
CA PHE A 391 19.16 -15.56 3.04
C PHE A 391 20.56 -15.96 2.55
N PRO A 392 21.15 -15.18 1.63
CA PRO A 392 22.45 -15.48 1.06
C PRO A 392 23.56 -15.23 2.10
N ASN A 393 23.96 -16.28 2.81
CA ASN A 393 25.17 -16.29 3.64
C ASN A 393 26.24 -17.17 3.00
N ASN A 394 27.42 -16.63 2.70
CA ASN A 394 28.48 -17.35 1.99
C ASN A 394 29.11 -18.50 2.79
N LEU A 395 28.93 -18.54 4.12
CA LEU A 395 29.56 -19.53 4.99
C LEU A 395 28.84 -20.89 5.06
N ILE A 396 27.54 -20.95 4.78
CA ILE A 396 26.75 -22.19 4.86
C ILE A 396 26.39 -22.64 3.45
N THR A 397 26.87 -23.79 3.01
CA THR A 397 26.61 -24.32 1.66
C THR A 397 25.20 -24.89 1.54
N LEU A 398 24.79 -25.22 0.31
CA LEU A 398 23.52 -25.93 0.09
C LEU A 398 23.56 -27.35 0.69
N GLU A 399 24.71 -28.02 0.63
CA GLU A 399 24.94 -29.36 1.16
C GLU A 399 24.80 -29.37 2.69
N ASP A 400 25.35 -28.36 3.36
CA ASP A 400 25.22 -28.19 4.81
C ASP A 400 23.75 -28.09 5.22
N LEU A 401 22.94 -27.29 4.51
CA LEU A 401 21.51 -27.15 4.79
C LEU A 401 20.70 -28.40 4.47
N LEU A 402 21.15 -29.23 3.53
CA LEU A 402 20.53 -30.52 3.24
C LEU A 402 20.75 -31.54 4.36
N LEU A 403 21.91 -31.46 5.02
CA LEU A 403 22.30 -32.30 6.15
C LEU A 403 21.65 -31.83 7.45
N ASP A 404 21.73 -30.52 7.76
CA ASP A 404 21.17 -29.92 8.97
C ASP A 404 20.49 -28.56 8.70
N LEU A 405 19.16 -28.55 8.79
CA LEU A 405 18.34 -27.35 8.60
C LEU A 405 18.48 -26.34 9.75
N ASN A 406 18.94 -26.76 10.95
CA ASN A 406 19.08 -25.84 12.09
C ASN A 406 20.22 -24.82 11.86
N LEU A 407 21.17 -25.12 10.95
CA LEU A 407 22.20 -24.16 10.54
C LEU A 407 21.61 -22.86 9.97
N ALA A 408 20.38 -22.91 9.46
CA ALA A 408 19.70 -21.73 8.96
C ALA A 408 19.31 -20.72 10.03
N ASP A 409 19.13 -21.15 11.29
CA ASP A 409 18.80 -20.23 12.38
C ASP A 409 19.99 -19.28 12.66
N SER A 410 21.22 -19.77 12.51
CA SER A 410 22.46 -18.98 12.60
C SER A 410 22.56 -17.90 11.52
N ILE A 411 22.00 -18.14 10.32
CA ILE A 411 21.99 -17.16 9.22
C ILE A 411 21.17 -15.92 9.60
N MET A 412 20.02 -16.12 10.25
CA MET A 412 19.07 -15.04 10.49
C MET A 412 19.38 -14.22 11.75
N VAL A 413 20.04 -14.81 12.75
CA VAL A 413 20.56 -14.05 13.91
C VAL A 413 21.55 -12.98 13.42
N SER A 414 22.47 -13.35 12.52
CA SER A 414 23.44 -12.42 11.93
C SER A 414 22.79 -11.28 11.13
N GLU A 415 21.69 -11.55 10.41
CA GLU A 415 20.94 -10.49 9.69
C GLU A 415 20.05 -9.64 10.60
N LYS A 416 19.44 -10.22 11.65
CA LYS A 416 18.68 -9.46 12.64
C LYS A 416 19.59 -8.51 13.40
N ASP A 417 20.76 -8.95 13.85
CA ASP A 417 21.75 -8.09 14.51
C ASP A 417 22.22 -6.95 13.59
N LYS A 418 22.39 -7.21 12.29
CA LYS A 418 22.67 -6.15 11.30
C LYS A 418 21.50 -5.17 11.10
N ARG A 419 20.24 -5.59 11.30
CA ARG A 419 19.04 -4.73 11.16
C ARG A 419 18.65 -3.99 12.44
N SER A 420 18.93 -4.54 13.62
CA SER A 420 18.61 -3.92 14.91
C SER A 420 19.68 -2.97 15.44
N GLN A 421 20.85 -2.86 14.80
CA GLN A 421 21.97 -1.99 15.22
C GLN A 421 22.38 -0.92 14.20
N ALA A 422 21.51 -0.50 13.28
CA ALA A 422 21.87 0.63 12.41
C ALA A 422 21.70 1.97 13.16
N HIS A 423 22.56 2.23 14.15
CA HIS A 423 22.75 3.56 14.72
C HIS A 423 23.83 4.29 13.92
N TRP A 424 23.62 5.59 13.69
CA TRP A 424 24.65 6.43 13.11
C TRP A 424 25.88 6.44 14.04
N THR A 425 27.07 6.26 13.49
CA THR A 425 28.33 6.31 14.24
C THR A 425 29.16 7.52 13.81
N PRO A 426 29.95 8.14 14.70
CA PRO A 426 30.89 9.18 14.33
C PRO A 426 31.95 8.72 13.29
N PRO A 427 32.54 9.63 12.49
CA PRO A 427 33.69 9.31 11.65
C PRO A 427 34.94 8.94 12.46
N PRO A 428 35.87 8.17 11.88
CA PRO A 428 37.19 7.94 12.47
C PRO A 428 38.03 9.23 12.47
N LYS A 429 39.08 9.26 13.29
CA LYS A 429 40.00 10.40 13.40
C LYS A 429 40.58 10.80 12.05
N GLY A 430 40.61 12.10 11.76
CA GLY A 430 41.06 12.64 10.46
C GLY A 430 39.99 12.68 9.36
N PHE A 431 38.75 12.27 9.68
CA PHE A 431 37.61 12.37 8.77
C PHE A 431 36.50 13.25 9.33
N LEU A 432 35.84 13.99 8.44
CA LEU A 432 34.52 14.55 8.69
C LEU A 432 33.45 13.73 7.96
N LYS A 433 32.27 13.67 8.56
CA LYS A 433 31.13 12.92 8.00
C LYS A 433 30.01 13.88 7.65
N LEU A 434 29.61 13.87 6.39
CA LEU A 434 28.56 14.68 5.82
C LEU A 434 27.34 13.80 5.55
N ASN A 435 26.27 14.00 6.31
CA ASN A 435 24.96 13.39 6.06
C ASN A 435 24.12 14.37 5.23
N VAL A 436 23.51 13.90 4.15
CA VAL A 436 22.66 14.73 3.26
C VAL A 436 21.35 14.03 2.94
N ASP A 437 20.34 14.83 2.61
CA ASP A 437 19.00 14.36 2.21
C ASP A 437 18.33 15.37 1.28
N GLY A 438 17.47 14.87 0.39
CA GLY A 438 16.68 15.67 -0.54
C GLY A 438 15.19 15.39 -0.41
N ALA A 439 14.42 16.41 -0.02
CA ALA A 439 12.98 16.30 0.15
C ALA A 439 12.24 16.98 -1.00
N THR A 440 11.17 16.34 -1.48
CA THR A 440 10.27 16.91 -2.49
C THR A 440 8.84 16.80 -1.99
N SER A 441 8.08 17.89 -2.10
CA SER A 441 6.66 17.94 -1.72
C SER A 441 5.81 18.15 -2.95
N VAL A 442 4.99 17.13 -3.25
CA VAL A 442 4.02 17.18 -4.35
C VAL A 442 2.86 18.12 -4.02
N GLU A 443 2.59 18.36 -2.73
CA GLU A 443 1.50 19.22 -2.26
C GLU A 443 1.84 20.70 -2.36
N THR A 444 3.06 21.08 -2.00
CA THR A 444 3.52 22.48 -2.06
C THR A 444 4.24 22.83 -3.36
N ASN A 445 4.47 21.83 -4.22
CA ASN A 445 5.22 21.94 -5.48
C ASN A 445 6.63 22.54 -5.28
N ARG A 446 7.25 22.21 -4.14
CA ARG A 446 8.56 22.71 -3.70
C ARG A 446 9.48 21.55 -3.36
N ALA A 447 10.78 21.80 -3.46
CA ALA A 447 11.82 20.87 -3.04
C ALA A 447 12.78 21.57 -2.07
N GLY A 448 13.39 20.78 -1.21
CA GLY A 448 14.34 21.26 -0.22
C GLY A 448 15.49 20.27 -0.06
N ILE A 449 16.66 20.78 0.25
CA ILE A 449 17.86 20.00 0.53
C ILE A 449 18.32 20.28 1.95
N GLY A 450 18.89 19.28 2.58
CA GLY A 450 19.42 19.40 3.93
C GLY A 450 20.66 18.56 4.12
N GLY A 451 21.49 18.97 5.05
CA GLY A 451 22.63 18.16 5.46
C GLY A 451 23.38 18.73 6.64
N LEU A 452 24.23 17.90 7.22
CA LEU A 452 25.01 18.20 8.41
C LEU A 452 26.38 17.54 8.34
N LEU A 453 27.39 18.26 8.82
CA LEU A 453 28.79 17.87 8.84
C LEU A 453 29.23 17.67 10.29
N ARG A 454 29.76 16.49 10.61
CA ARG A 454 30.14 16.10 11.98
C ARG A 454 31.60 15.64 12.08
N ASN A 455 32.20 15.89 13.25
CA ASN A 455 33.55 15.43 13.62
C ASN A 455 33.51 14.04 14.29
N GLU A 456 34.70 13.56 14.70
CA GLU A 456 34.92 12.27 15.38
C GLU A 456 34.20 12.10 16.73
N GLU A 457 33.82 13.21 17.38
CA GLU A 457 33.03 13.22 18.62
C GLU A 457 31.51 13.24 18.33
N GLY A 458 31.12 13.27 17.06
CA GLY A 458 29.72 13.40 16.65
C GLY A 458 29.15 14.81 16.75
N ILE A 459 29.99 15.80 17.07
CA ILE A 459 29.61 17.20 17.19
C ILE A 459 29.30 17.77 15.80
N ASN A 460 28.16 18.45 15.69
CA ASN A 460 27.75 19.14 14.47
C ASN A 460 28.61 20.40 14.26
N LEU A 461 29.42 20.39 13.21
CA LEU A 461 30.28 21.52 12.82
C LEU A 461 29.55 22.49 11.89
N TRP A 462 28.67 21.96 11.04
CA TRP A 462 27.94 22.77 10.05
C TRP A 462 26.68 22.05 9.60
N CYS A 463 25.62 22.80 9.30
CA CYS A 463 24.42 22.26 8.68
C CYS A 463 23.79 23.26 7.72
N PHE A 464 22.96 22.76 6.80
CA PHE A 464 22.22 23.57 5.84
C PHE A 464 20.81 23.02 5.64
N SER A 465 19.92 23.92 5.22
CA SER A 465 18.51 23.67 4.93
C SER A 465 18.09 24.72 3.92
N GLU A 466 18.01 24.36 2.64
CA GLU A 466 17.82 25.30 1.53
C GLU A 466 16.68 24.83 0.62
N ALA A 467 15.90 25.78 0.08
CA ALA A 467 14.92 25.51 -0.96
C ALA A 467 15.63 25.32 -2.30
N VAL A 468 15.17 24.36 -3.10
CA VAL A 468 15.69 24.10 -4.45
C VAL A 468 14.56 23.97 -5.46
N ASP A 469 14.92 24.09 -6.73
CA ASP A 469 13.98 23.90 -7.83
C ASP A 469 13.35 22.52 -7.79
N LEU A 470 12.08 22.47 -8.17
CA LEU A 470 11.33 21.23 -8.20
C LEU A 470 11.92 20.29 -9.26
N GLY A 471 12.28 19.09 -8.82
CA GLY A 471 12.76 18.03 -9.69
C GLY A 471 12.43 16.64 -9.13
N PRO A 472 12.89 15.57 -9.81
CA PRO A 472 12.79 14.23 -9.29
C PRO A 472 13.47 14.12 -7.91
N PRO A 473 13.00 13.26 -6.99
CA PRO A 473 13.62 13.09 -5.67
C PRO A 473 15.13 12.82 -5.74
N SER A 474 15.58 12.02 -6.71
CA SER A 474 17.00 11.74 -6.93
C SER A 474 17.84 12.96 -7.32
N LEU A 475 17.21 13.99 -7.90
CA LEU A 475 17.89 15.25 -8.22
C LEU A 475 18.07 16.11 -6.97
N ALA A 476 17.06 16.19 -6.10
CA ALA A 476 17.19 16.89 -4.82
C ALA A 476 18.27 16.22 -3.94
N GLU A 477 18.29 14.89 -3.90
CA GLU A 477 19.34 14.11 -3.22
C GLU A 477 20.74 14.43 -3.76
N LEU A 478 20.89 14.48 -5.09
CA LEU A 478 22.16 14.84 -5.71
C LEU A 478 22.56 16.28 -5.40
N GLU A 479 21.64 17.23 -5.47
CA GLU A 479 21.93 18.64 -5.17
C GLU A 479 22.34 18.83 -3.70
N ALA A 480 21.75 18.06 -2.77
CA ALA A 480 22.17 18.02 -1.37
C ALA A 480 23.64 17.56 -1.23
N VAL A 481 24.03 16.50 -1.94
CA VAL A 481 25.43 16.04 -1.99
C VAL A 481 26.34 17.14 -2.55
N LEU A 482 25.98 17.72 -3.70
CA LEU A 482 26.78 18.76 -4.37
C LEU A 482 26.94 20.00 -3.50
N ARG A 483 25.88 20.42 -2.81
CA ARG A 483 25.89 21.56 -1.89
C ARG A 483 26.87 21.35 -0.74
N GLY A 484 26.86 20.16 -0.15
CA GLY A 484 27.78 19.79 0.93
C GLY A 484 29.23 19.65 0.46
N ILE A 485 29.47 19.11 -0.74
CA ILE A 485 30.81 19.06 -1.35
C ILE A 485 31.35 20.47 -1.60
N ARG A 486 30.54 21.36 -2.20
CA ARG A 486 30.93 22.76 -2.48
C ARG A 486 31.32 23.48 -1.19
N PHE A 487 30.55 23.30 -0.12
CA PHE A 487 30.88 23.86 1.18
C PHE A 487 32.18 23.29 1.74
N PHE A 488 32.34 21.96 1.73
CA PHE A 488 33.55 21.34 2.27
C PHE A 488 34.80 21.80 1.52
N LEU A 489 34.77 21.88 0.19
CA LEU A 489 35.86 22.42 -0.63
C LEU A 489 36.24 23.86 -0.27
N ALA A 490 35.27 24.70 0.08
CA ALA A 490 35.48 26.08 0.48
C ALA A 490 35.90 26.22 1.96
N SER A 491 35.85 25.14 2.74
CA SER A 491 36.15 25.17 4.16
C SER A 491 37.65 24.99 4.44
N VAL A 492 38.09 25.51 5.60
CA VAL A 492 39.44 25.28 6.12
C VAL A 492 39.75 23.81 6.36
N TRP A 493 38.71 22.97 6.53
CA TRP A 493 38.87 21.54 6.78
C TRP A 493 39.34 20.74 5.56
N CYS A 494 39.10 21.22 4.33
CA CYS A 494 39.50 20.50 3.11
C CYS A 494 41.02 20.33 2.99
N GLN A 495 41.82 21.17 3.66
CA GLN A 495 43.27 21.10 3.61
C GLN A 495 43.82 19.96 4.47
N ASN A 496 43.14 19.64 5.58
CA ASN A 496 43.69 18.80 6.65
C ASN A 496 42.85 17.54 6.94
N LEU A 497 41.62 17.45 6.45
CA LEU A 497 40.68 16.37 6.76
C LEU A 497 40.08 15.75 5.48
N ARG A 498 39.69 14.48 5.57
CA ARG A 498 39.00 13.75 4.50
C ARG A 498 37.49 13.71 4.74
N LEU A 499 36.70 13.54 3.68
CA LEU A 499 35.25 13.54 3.74
C LEU A 499 34.64 12.15 3.55
N ILE A 500 33.68 11.80 4.38
CA ILE A 500 32.75 10.67 4.18
C ILE A 500 31.37 11.26 3.94
N ILE A 501 30.78 10.98 2.78
CA ILE A 501 29.46 11.44 2.38
C ILE A 501 28.46 10.28 2.55
N GLU A 502 27.37 10.55 3.23
CA GLU A 502 26.29 9.59 3.49
C GLU A 502 24.96 10.09 2.96
N SER A 503 24.28 9.25 2.19
CA SER A 503 22.91 9.48 1.71
C SER A 503 22.11 8.19 1.83
N ASP A 504 20.80 8.30 2.06
CA ASP A 504 19.89 7.16 2.05
C ASP A 504 19.37 6.82 0.63
N CYS A 505 19.73 7.63 -0.36
CA CYS A 505 19.42 7.42 -1.77
C CYS A 505 20.47 6.53 -2.46
N ARG A 506 20.18 5.22 -2.49
CA ARG A 506 21.04 4.20 -3.16
C ARG A 506 21.43 4.59 -4.59
N LYS A 507 20.49 5.16 -5.36
CA LYS A 507 20.73 5.55 -6.76
C LYS A 507 21.84 6.59 -6.91
N VAL A 508 21.83 7.63 -6.06
CA VAL A 508 22.84 8.70 -6.10
C VAL A 508 24.21 8.17 -5.65
N VAL A 509 24.23 7.32 -4.63
CA VAL A 509 25.46 6.65 -4.17
C VAL A 509 26.05 5.76 -5.27
N ASP A 510 25.22 4.98 -5.96
CA ASP A 510 25.66 4.11 -7.05
C ASP A 510 26.19 4.91 -8.26
N TRP A 511 25.61 6.09 -8.55
CA TRP A 511 26.13 7.00 -9.57
C TRP A 511 27.51 7.55 -9.20
N LEU A 512 27.68 8.05 -7.97
CA LEU A 512 28.93 8.67 -7.51
C LEU A 512 30.05 7.65 -7.29
N ASN A 513 29.72 6.38 -7.04
CA ASN A 513 30.69 5.29 -6.96
C ASN A 513 30.98 4.63 -8.33
N GLY A 514 30.32 5.06 -9.41
CA GLY A 514 30.53 4.51 -10.76
C GLY A 514 29.98 3.09 -10.97
N VAL A 515 29.06 2.64 -10.12
CA VAL A 515 28.42 1.32 -10.22
C VAL A 515 27.38 1.31 -11.34
N VAL A 516 26.67 2.43 -11.53
CA VAL A 516 25.61 2.60 -12.54
C VAL A 516 25.83 3.88 -13.30
N ASN A 517 25.62 3.84 -14.63
CA ASN A 517 25.72 5.02 -15.48
C ASN A 517 24.64 6.07 -15.12
N PRO A 518 25.02 7.35 -14.88
CA PRO A 518 24.06 8.40 -14.62
C PRO A 518 23.25 8.79 -15.86
N PRO A 519 22.06 9.42 -15.68
CA PRO A 519 21.28 9.98 -16.77
C PRO A 519 22.09 10.95 -17.63
N LEU A 520 21.89 10.94 -18.95
CA LEU A 520 22.67 11.73 -19.92
C LEU A 520 22.75 13.22 -19.54
N LEU A 521 21.63 13.82 -19.11
CA LEU A 521 21.54 15.23 -18.74
C LEU A 521 22.41 15.61 -17.53
N LEU A 522 22.62 14.68 -16.58
CA LEU A 522 23.37 14.91 -15.35
C LEU A 522 24.79 14.33 -15.39
N ARG A 523 25.14 13.64 -16.50
CA ARG A 523 26.36 12.84 -16.63
C ARG A 523 27.62 13.67 -16.41
N ASN A 524 27.72 14.84 -17.04
CA ASN A 524 28.94 15.66 -16.96
C ASN A 524 29.18 16.18 -15.53
N GLY A 525 28.13 16.63 -14.84
CA GLY A 525 28.23 17.10 -13.46
C GLY A 525 28.58 15.97 -12.48
N ILE A 526 27.99 14.79 -12.66
CA ILE A 526 28.30 13.62 -11.84
C ILE A 526 29.72 13.13 -12.08
N ILE A 527 30.18 13.04 -13.34
CA ILE A 527 31.56 12.63 -13.65
C ILE A 527 32.58 13.60 -13.05
N ALA A 528 32.37 14.91 -13.15
CA ALA A 528 33.25 15.90 -12.52
C ALA A 528 33.30 15.73 -10.98
N THR A 529 32.17 15.40 -10.37
CA THR A 529 32.08 15.13 -8.93
C THR A 529 32.81 13.83 -8.57
N MET A 530 32.64 12.76 -9.37
CA MET A 530 33.35 11.50 -9.19
C MET A 530 34.87 11.70 -9.25
N SER A 531 35.38 12.43 -10.24
CA SER A 531 36.80 12.76 -10.34
C SER A 531 37.29 13.54 -9.13
N THR A 532 36.49 14.48 -8.62
CA THR A 532 36.83 15.23 -7.39
C THR A 532 36.93 14.32 -6.17
N ILE A 533 35.96 13.43 -5.98
CA ILE A 533 35.90 12.47 -4.86
C ILE A 533 37.11 11.53 -4.91
N GLN A 534 37.44 11.00 -6.09
CA GLN A 534 38.60 10.13 -6.29
C GLN A 534 39.92 10.86 -6.02
N ASN A 535 40.11 12.05 -6.61
CA ASN A 535 41.34 12.84 -6.46
C ASN A 535 41.60 13.27 -5.00
N LYS A 536 40.54 13.53 -4.23
CA LYS A 536 40.64 13.91 -2.82
C LYS A 536 40.58 12.73 -1.85
N GLY A 537 40.41 11.51 -2.36
CA GLY A 537 40.27 10.30 -1.55
C GLY A 537 39.08 10.34 -0.61
N TRP A 538 37.94 10.87 -1.04
CA TRP A 538 36.71 10.88 -0.25
C TRP A 538 35.88 9.62 -0.50
N PHE A 539 34.96 9.34 0.41
CA PHE A 539 34.10 8.16 0.35
C PHE A 539 32.64 8.55 0.25
N VAL A 540 31.86 7.85 -0.59
CA VAL A 540 30.40 7.97 -0.64
C VAL A 540 29.78 6.64 -0.27
N ARG A 541 28.90 6.64 0.73
CA ARG A 541 28.26 5.42 1.22
C ARG A 541 26.76 5.59 1.40
N TRP A 542 26.06 4.49 1.14
CA TRP A 542 24.63 4.39 1.42
C TRP A 542 24.40 4.07 2.89
N ILE A 543 23.41 4.74 3.50
CA ILE A 543 22.95 4.44 4.86
C ILE A 543 21.44 4.20 4.90
N PRO A 544 20.92 3.40 5.84
CA PRO A 544 19.48 3.29 6.05
C PRO A 544 18.87 4.63 6.48
N ARG A 545 17.64 4.93 6.05
CA ARG A 545 16.91 6.17 6.40
C ARG A 545 16.81 6.44 7.90
N GLY A 546 16.72 5.39 8.72
CA GLY A 546 16.71 5.50 10.18
C GLY A 546 17.99 6.12 10.77
N CYS A 547 19.12 6.02 10.05
CA CYS A 547 20.39 6.64 10.43
C CYS A 547 20.54 8.08 9.91
N ASN A 548 19.66 8.53 9.01
CA ASN A 548 19.75 9.82 8.31
C ASN A 548 18.66 10.83 8.74
N THR A 549 17.95 10.56 9.84
CA THR A 549 16.77 11.33 10.28
C THR A 549 17.05 12.82 10.48
N ALA A 550 18.27 13.19 10.90
CA ALA A 550 18.65 14.58 11.10
C ALA A 550 18.77 15.35 9.76
N ALA A 551 19.29 14.73 8.71
CA ALA A 551 19.38 15.33 7.38
C ALA A 551 18.00 15.41 6.71
N ASP A 552 17.16 14.36 6.84
CA ASP A 552 15.76 14.34 6.37
C ASP A 552 14.92 15.45 7.03
N GLY A 553 15.13 15.70 8.32
CA GLY A 553 14.50 16.81 9.03
C GLY A 553 14.92 18.19 8.49
N LEU A 554 16.20 18.36 8.13
CA LEU A 554 16.70 19.61 7.53
C LEU A 554 16.18 19.79 6.09
N ALA A 555 16.15 18.74 5.28
CA ALA A 555 15.66 18.82 3.91
C ALA A 555 14.18 19.20 3.87
N LYS A 556 13.38 18.66 4.79
CA LYS A 556 11.96 19.04 4.95
C LYS A 556 11.77 20.48 5.39
N LYS A 557 12.63 21.01 6.28
CA LYS A 557 12.63 22.44 6.64
C LYS A 557 12.98 23.33 5.44
N GLY A 558 13.85 22.86 4.54
CA GLY A 558 14.24 23.57 3.33
C GLY A 558 13.09 23.79 2.34
N ILE A 559 12.03 22.98 2.39
CA ILE A 559 10.83 23.14 1.54
C ILE A 559 10.03 24.42 1.91
N GLY A 560 10.16 24.89 3.16
CA GLY A 560 9.42 26.00 3.73
C GLY A 560 8.22 25.57 4.56
#